data_AF-A0A914KTY8-F1
#
_entry.id   AF-A0A914KTY8-F1
#
_cell.length_a   1.000
_cell.length_b   1.000
_cell.length_c   1.000
_cell.angle_alpha   90.00
_cell.angle_beta   90.00
_cell.angle_gamma   90.00
#
_symmetry.space_group_name_H-M   'P 1'
#
loop_
_entity.id
_entity.type
_entity.pdbx_description
1 polymer ?
#
loop_
_entity_poly.entity_id
_entity_poly.type
_entity_poly.pdbx_seq_one_letter_code
_entity_poly.pdbx_strand_id
1 'polypeptide(L)'
;MTTLKISVRTTEVVRPVLQHLYAATRGPNRFNAPIIVHANTFQGAGLGSEKPVDIVPFLESAHQLLPESILSLGWTTSSFEKGGGDWTAFNKLDWQQAFRLLQLLRAMERIEPILLNMRLNDAVHSAEVLEWLLGIDSPPIYLVLRGDVSDVVDSDSPLRRLARIGIEEKNVKKRRLLFDLDESWRNRIRRFVALSKSGGDDNDEEFRRQQSNKGFPSSSHWLSLQFPSSNPAAGRSSSPFLSSTAVLSPKGVAFLGWPNALLLYDFGKFDEEKEENASPKFKKQLVEGRLMFVTKRQTKQKTILPQRKSGMVIYLFDQKPEFLNSPRVPNSIQAFIGYDGRVSLENKNLNKIGLSEFYAKSSTAQLPLSNCYGFKLLDKGWRVEMEVWTEQCFLSDELNETTKFLNNEDDKRWISQRTFVQLDTPVNSNKKRRNIAVGKSGDGAIDFLARDLYYNNSLRRTNFVGLQKNFFIQSDLTFKIRF
;
A
#
# COMPACT_ATOMS: atom_id res chain seq x y z
N MET A 1 4.82 -1.94 -36.09
CA MET A 1 3.50 -1.48 -35.61
C MET A 1 3.61 0.00 -35.31
N THR A 2 2.78 0.83 -35.92
CA THR A 2 2.76 2.27 -35.68
C THR A 2 1.82 2.55 -34.52
N THR A 3 2.26 3.32 -33.52
CA THR A 3 1.43 3.71 -32.36
C THR A 3 1.09 5.18 -32.48
N LEU A 4 -0.16 5.57 -32.20
CA LEU A 4 -0.58 6.96 -32.20
C LEU A 4 -0.54 7.52 -30.79
N LYS A 5 0.34 8.50 -30.54
CA LYS A 5 0.37 9.24 -29.28
C LYS A 5 -0.25 10.62 -29.48
N ILE A 6 -1.22 10.97 -28.64
CA ILE A 6 -1.91 12.26 -28.68
C ILE A 6 -1.75 12.93 -27.33
N SER A 7 -1.24 14.16 -27.34
CA SER A 7 -0.98 14.94 -26.14
C SER A 7 -1.99 16.06 -26.02
N VAL A 8 -2.82 16.00 -24.99
CA VAL A 8 -3.81 17.03 -24.65
C VAL A 8 -3.19 17.99 -23.63
N ARG A 9 -3.25 19.30 -23.92
CA ARG A 9 -2.60 20.34 -23.11
C ARG A 9 -3.53 21.13 -22.20
N THR A 10 -4.84 21.13 -22.46
CA THR A 10 -5.83 21.88 -21.65
C THR A 10 -7.08 21.05 -21.42
N THR A 11 -7.75 21.29 -20.29
CA THR A 11 -8.99 20.59 -19.92
C THR A 11 -10.10 20.77 -20.96
N GLU A 12 -10.20 21.96 -21.55
CA GLU A 12 -11.27 22.32 -22.50
C GLU A 12 -11.22 21.50 -23.80
N VAL A 13 -10.02 21.10 -24.24
CA VAL A 13 -9.85 20.37 -25.50
C VAL A 13 -9.86 18.85 -25.33
N VAL A 14 -9.90 18.33 -24.09
CA VAL A 14 -9.98 16.89 -23.79
C VAL A 14 -11.13 16.25 -24.56
N ARG A 15 -12.36 16.70 -24.32
CA ARG A 15 -13.56 16.06 -24.87
C ARG A 15 -13.64 16.19 -26.40
N PRO A 16 -13.43 17.38 -27.02
CA PRO A 16 -13.43 17.50 -28.47
C PRO A 16 -12.42 16.60 -29.17
N VAL A 17 -11.18 16.51 -28.66
CA VAL A 17 -10.13 15.67 -29.25
C VAL A 17 -10.51 14.19 -29.18
N LEU A 18 -10.98 13.73 -28.01
CA LEU A 18 -11.37 12.33 -27.83
C LEU A 18 -12.59 11.94 -28.68
N GLN A 19 -13.55 12.85 -28.86
CA GLN A 19 -14.70 12.62 -29.73
C GLN A 19 -14.28 12.47 -31.20
N HIS A 20 -13.35 13.30 -31.67
CA HIS A 20 -12.81 13.18 -33.02
C HIS A 20 -12.10 11.85 -33.23
N LEU A 21 -11.28 11.41 -32.27
CA LEU A 21 -10.59 10.12 -32.33
C LEU A 21 -11.55 8.94 -32.30
N TYR A 22 -12.58 9.01 -31.46
CA TYR A 22 -13.62 7.99 -31.41
C TYR A 22 -14.37 7.86 -32.75
N ALA A 23 -14.67 8.98 -33.41
CA ALA A 23 -15.27 8.96 -34.74
C ALA A 23 -14.30 8.37 -35.79
N ALA A 24 -13.01 8.69 -35.71
CA ALA A 24 -11.98 8.17 -36.61
C ALA A 24 -11.71 6.67 -36.43
N THR A 25 -11.81 6.13 -35.21
CA THR A 25 -11.60 4.70 -34.94
C THR A 25 -12.81 3.84 -35.31
N ARG A 26 -14.02 4.40 -35.28
CA ARG A 26 -15.27 3.68 -35.65
C ARG A 26 -15.77 3.95 -37.07
N GLY A 27 -15.19 4.91 -37.78
CA GLY A 27 -15.55 5.24 -39.16
C GLY A 27 -15.21 4.15 -40.19
N PRO A 28 -15.58 4.35 -41.47
CA PRO A 28 -15.31 3.39 -42.54
C PRO A 28 -13.80 3.20 -42.83
N ASN A 29 -12.99 4.25 -42.62
CA ASN A 29 -11.53 4.18 -42.69
C ASN A 29 -10.93 3.95 -41.28
N ARG A 30 -11.16 2.75 -40.72
CA ARG A 30 -10.78 2.43 -39.34
C ARG A 30 -9.28 2.57 -39.11
N PHE A 31 -8.92 3.38 -38.13
CA PHE A 31 -7.57 3.44 -37.60
C PHE A 31 -7.32 2.29 -36.62
N ASN A 32 -6.51 1.29 -37.02
CA ASN A 32 -6.25 0.06 -36.24
C ASN A 32 -4.98 0.08 -35.39
N ALA A 33 -4.42 1.27 -35.10
CA ALA A 33 -3.20 1.38 -34.31
C ALA A 33 -3.52 1.68 -32.83
N PRO A 34 -2.74 1.15 -31.86
CA PRO A 34 -2.93 1.46 -30.45
C PRO A 34 -2.83 2.97 -30.20
N ILE A 35 -3.75 3.50 -29.38
CA ILE A 35 -3.82 4.91 -29.04
C ILE A 35 -3.30 5.13 -27.63
N ILE A 36 -2.31 6.01 -27.50
CA ILE A 36 -1.83 6.53 -26.23
C ILE A 36 -2.35 7.96 -26.09
N VAL A 37 -3.23 8.20 -25.12
CA VAL A 37 -3.72 9.54 -24.79
C VAL A 37 -2.91 10.07 -23.61
N HIS A 38 -2.17 11.15 -23.82
CA HIS A 38 -1.31 11.76 -22.83
C HIS A 38 -1.85 13.11 -22.36
N ALA A 39 -1.78 13.38 -21.06
CA ALA A 39 -2.05 14.69 -20.49
C ALA A 39 -1.13 14.95 -19.27
N ASN A 40 -0.74 16.21 -19.11
CA ASN A 40 -0.05 16.66 -17.91
C ASN A 40 -1.08 16.99 -16.83
N THR A 41 -1.38 16.03 -15.96
CA THR A 41 -2.43 16.16 -14.93
C THR A 41 -1.89 16.58 -13.57
N PHE A 42 -0.58 16.47 -13.37
CA PHE A 42 0.09 16.91 -12.15
C PHE A 42 0.76 18.26 -12.39
N GLN A 43 0.73 19.12 -11.39
CA GLN A 43 1.51 20.36 -11.41
C GLN A 43 2.99 19.98 -11.31
N GLY A 44 3.84 20.55 -12.16
CA GLY A 44 5.31 20.54 -12.03
C GLY A 44 5.83 21.66 -11.12
N ALA A 45 7.09 21.58 -10.71
CA ALA A 45 7.63 22.40 -9.62
C ALA A 45 7.59 23.91 -9.91
N GLY A 46 7.27 24.73 -8.92
CA GLY A 46 7.23 26.19 -9.06
C GLY A 46 5.99 26.76 -9.78
N LEU A 47 6.03 28.07 -10.05
CA LEU A 47 4.96 28.81 -10.75
C LEU A 47 5.15 28.65 -12.27
N GLY A 48 4.81 27.47 -12.78
CA GLY A 48 4.73 27.21 -14.22
C GLY A 48 3.62 28.02 -14.89
N SER A 49 3.83 28.43 -16.14
CA SER A 49 2.78 29.07 -16.96
C SER A 49 1.72 28.07 -17.46
N GLU A 50 2.09 26.79 -17.55
CA GLU A 50 1.20 25.71 -17.98
C GLU A 50 0.33 25.24 -16.81
N LYS A 51 -0.99 25.32 -16.97
CA LYS A 51 -1.94 24.77 -16.01
C LYS A 51 -2.12 23.27 -16.25
N PRO A 52 -2.14 22.43 -15.21
CA PRO A 52 -2.38 21.01 -15.37
C PRO A 52 -3.80 20.77 -15.89
N VAL A 53 -3.92 19.78 -16.77
CA VAL A 53 -5.20 19.25 -17.21
C VAL A 53 -5.91 18.64 -16.00
N ASP A 54 -7.19 18.96 -15.81
CA ASP A 54 -7.95 18.35 -14.73
C ASP A 54 -8.09 16.84 -14.99
N ILE A 55 -7.57 16.05 -14.05
CA ILE A 55 -7.52 14.60 -14.14
C ILE A 55 -8.91 13.97 -14.24
N VAL A 56 -9.92 14.57 -13.61
CA VAL A 56 -11.28 14.00 -13.56
C VAL A 56 -11.93 14.00 -14.95
N PRO A 57 -12.15 15.16 -15.61
CA PRO A 57 -12.72 15.18 -16.95
C PRO A 57 -11.84 14.47 -17.99
N PHE A 58 -10.51 14.45 -17.78
CA PHE A 58 -9.60 13.68 -18.62
C PHE A 58 -9.89 12.18 -18.56
N LEU A 59 -9.88 11.60 -17.35
CA LEU A 59 -10.09 10.17 -17.16
C LEU A 59 -11.52 9.75 -17.54
N GLU A 60 -12.54 10.52 -17.13
CA GLU A 60 -13.94 10.22 -17.45
C GLU A 60 -14.20 10.23 -18.96
N SER A 61 -13.73 11.28 -19.66
CA SER A 61 -13.92 11.36 -21.12
C SER A 61 -13.17 10.25 -21.84
N ALA A 62 -11.95 9.93 -21.40
CA ALA A 62 -11.16 8.86 -22.01
C ALA A 62 -11.79 7.49 -21.77
N HIS A 63 -12.31 7.22 -20.57
CA HIS A 63 -13.03 5.98 -20.28
C HIS A 63 -14.32 5.84 -21.12
N GLN A 64 -15.10 6.90 -21.28
CA GLN A 64 -16.35 6.88 -22.06
C GLN A 64 -16.13 6.75 -23.56
N LEU A 65 -15.12 7.45 -24.11
CA LEU A 65 -14.94 7.58 -25.56
C LEU A 65 -13.89 6.61 -26.10
N LEU A 66 -12.83 6.32 -25.36
CA LEU A 66 -11.72 5.46 -25.79
C LEU A 66 -11.31 4.49 -24.66
N PRO A 67 -12.20 3.57 -24.23
CA PRO A 67 -11.93 2.68 -23.10
C PRO A 67 -10.66 1.86 -23.29
N GLU A 68 -10.40 1.38 -24.51
CA GLU A 68 -9.24 0.55 -24.87
C GLU A 68 -7.91 1.32 -25.01
N SER A 69 -7.92 2.65 -24.83
CA SER A 69 -6.71 3.45 -24.94
C SER A 69 -5.76 3.27 -23.75
N ILE A 70 -4.46 3.45 -23.99
CA ILE A 70 -3.48 3.56 -22.91
C ILE A 70 -3.45 5.03 -22.48
N LEU A 71 -3.65 5.30 -21.18
CA LEU A 71 -3.54 6.68 -20.69
C LEU A 71 -2.15 6.94 -20.17
N SER A 72 -1.62 8.11 -20.50
CA SER A 72 -0.37 8.59 -19.97
C SER A 72 -0.57 9.87 -19.17
N LEU A 73 -0.14 9.86 -17.91
CA LEU A 73 -0.24 10.99 -16.99
C LEU A 73 1.15 11.58 -16.75
N GLY A 74 1.28 12.89 -16.92
CA GLY A 74 2.54 13.62 -16.74
C GLY A 74 2.43 14.81 -15.79
N TRP A 75 3.55 15.50 -15.64
CA TRP A 75 3.69 16.74 -14.88
C TRP A 75 3.82 17.91 -15.86
N THR A 76 3.21 19.04 -15.55
CA THR A 76 3.39 20.26 -16.35
C THR A 76 4.84 20.70 -16.30
N THR A 77 5.31 21.29 -17.39
CA THR A 77 6.68 21.84 -17.40
C THR A 77 6.75 23.12 -16.57
N SER A 78 7.86 23.32 -15.86
CA SER A 78 8.05 24.56 -15.10
C SER A 78 8.87 25.59 -15.86
N SER A 79 8.64 26.86 -15.55
CA SER A 79 9.41 28.00 -16.04
C SER A 79 10.91 27.86 -15.69
N PHE A 80 11.20 27.19 -14.57
CA PHE A 80 12.55 26.96 -14.05
C PHE A 80 13.33 25.89 -14.85
N GLU A 81 12.63 24.98 -15.54
CA GLU A 81 13.26 23.99 -16.43
C GLU A 81 13.92 24.62 -17.66
N LYS A 82 13.54 25.87 -18.01
CA LYS A 82 14.11 26.59 -19.16
C LYS A 82 15.20 27.60 -18.79
N GLY A 83 15.47 27.82 -17.51
CA GLY A 83 16.23 28.99 -17.06
C GLY A 83 17.04 28.83 -15.77
N GLY A 84 17.67 27.67 -15.56
CA GLY A 84 18.66 27.49 -14.47
C GLY A 84 18.13 27.83 -13.07
N GLY A 85 16.87 27.52 -12.81
CA GLY A 85 16.20 27.82 -11.54
C GLY A 85 16.48 26.83 -10.41
N ASP A 86 16.10 27.22 -9.20
CA ASP A 86 16.31 26.54 -7.92
C ASP A 86 16.03 25.02 -7.97
N TRP A 87 17.10 24.22 -7.98
CA TRP A 87 17.10 22.75 -8.03
C TRP A 87 16.39 22.09 -6.83
N THR A 88 16.05 22.87 -5.80
CA THR A 88 15.38 22.38 -4.58
C THR A 88 13.86 22.28 -4.70
N ALA A 89 13.27 22.79 -5.80
CA ALA A 89 11.85 22.66 -6.07
C ALA A 89 11.59 21.36 -6.86
N PHE A 90 11.30 20.27 -6.15
CA PHE A 90 10.87 18.99 -6.72
C PHE A 90 9.38 18.73 -6.45
N ASN A 91 8.67 18.18 -7.43
CA ASN A 91 7.24 17.85 -7.31
C ASN A 91 7.05 16.35 -7.17
N LYS A 92 7.37 15.87 -5.97
CA LYS A 92 7.17 14.47 -5.59
C LYS A 92 5.70 14.05 -5.73
N LEU A 93 5.49 12.84 -6.22
CA LEU A 93 4.21 12.14 -6.14
C LEU A 93 4.01 11.70 -4.69
N ASP A 94 3.05 12.30 -4.00
CA ASP A 94 2.73 11.95 -2.63
C ASP A 94 1.61 10.89 -2.52
N TRP A 95 1.40 10.37 -1.32
CA TRP A 95 0.35 9.37 -1.05
C TRP A 95 -1.07 9.91 -1.28
N GLN A 96 -1.31 11.21 -1.10
CA GLN A 96 -2.63 11.80 -1.35
C GLN A 96 -2.96 11.76 -2.84
N GLN A 97 -2.01 12.15 -3.68
CA GLN A 97 -2.11 12.10 -5.14
C GLN A 97 -2.24 10.66 -5.65
N ALA A 98 -1.41 9.74 -5.13
CA ALA A 98 -1.48 8.32 -5.48
C ALA A 98 -2.82 7.69 -5.12
N PHE A 99 -3.33 7.92 -3.91
CA PHE A 99 -4.62 7.40 -3.47
C PHE A 99 -5.78 8.00 -4.25
N ARG A 100 -5.72 9.30 -4.54
CA ARG A 100 -6.72 9.97 -5.39
C ARG A 100 -6.75 9.36 -6.79
N LEU A 101 -5.59 9.14 -7.41
CA LEU A 101 -5.49 8.50 -8.72
C LEU A 101 -6.13 7.11 -8.69
N LEU A 102 -5.77 6.27 -7.72
CA LEU A 102 -6.31 4.92 -7.62
C LEU A 102 -7.82 4.89 -7.38
N GLN A 103 -8.32 5.80 -6.54
CA GLN A 103 -9.76 5.92 -6.30
C GLN A 103 -10.50 6.23 -7.60
N LEU A 104 -9.98 7.17 -8.41
CA LEU A 104 -10.55 7.50 -9.71
C LEU A 104 -10.53 6.30 -10.66
N LEU A 105 -9.37 5.65 -10.82
CA LEU A 105 -9.22 4.47 -11.69
C LEU A 105 -10.18 3.34 -11.33
N ARG A 106 -10.36 3.09 -10.03
CA ARG A 106 -11.27 2.06 -9.52
C ARG A 106 -12.74 2.43 -9.68
N ALA A 107 -13.09 3.71 -9.50
CA ALA A 107 -14.46 4.19 -9.74
C ALA A 107 -14.91 4.03 -11.19
N MET A 108 -13.97 4.08 -12.14
CA MET A 108 -14.25 3.84 -13.56
C MET A 108 -14.07 2.37 -13.95
N GLU A 109 -13.84 1.46 -13.01
CA GLU A 109 -13.59 0.03 -13.27
C GLU A 109 -12.51 -0.20 -14.34
N ARG A 110 -11.53 0.71 -14.43
CA ARG A 110 -10.54 0.67 -15.51
C ARG A 110 -9.61 -0.52 -15.32
N ILE A 111 -9.41 -1.28 -16.40
CA ILE A 111 -8.52 -2.46 -16.42
C ILE A 111 -7.26 -2.15 -17.23
N GLU A 112 -7.33 -1.22 -18.17
CA GLU A 112 -6.27 -0.87 -19.10
C GLU A 112 -5.08 -0.21 -18.39
N PRO A 113 -3.85 -0.41 -18.92
CA PRO A 113 -2.64 0.16 -18.35
C PRO A 113 -2.64 1.68 -18.24
N ILE A 114 -2.01 2.18 -17.17
CA ILE A 114 -1.69 3.59 -16.97
C ILE A 114 -0.18 3.80 -17.05
N LEU A 115 0.26 4.76 -17.86
CA LEU A 115 1.65 5.19 -17.95
C LEU A 115 1.84 6.46 -17.14
N LEU A 116 2.57 6.40 -16.04
CA LEU A 116 3.10 7.59 -15.38
C LEU A 116 4.35 8.03 -16.12
N ASN A 117 4.40 9.29 -16.54
CA ASN A 117 5.54 9.85 -17.25
C ASN A 117 6.20 10.92 -16.39
N MET A 118 7.33 10.57 -15.77
CA MET A 118 7.92 11.36 -14.68
C MET A 118 9.40 11.64 -14.93
N ARG A 119 9.85 12.81 -14.49
CA ARG A 119 11.25 13.21 -14.55
C ARG A 119 12.07 12.50 -13.47
N LEU A 120 13.36 12.30 -13.71
CA LEU A 120 14.26 11.56 -12.83
C LEU A 120 14.30 12.18 -11.42
N ASN A 121 14.44 13.50 -11.32
CA ASN A 121 14.47 14.22 -10.05
C ASN A 121 13.21 13.96 -9.22
N ASP A 122 12.02 14.09 -9.83
CA ASP A 122 10.76 13.86 -9.13
C ASP A 122 10.61 12.39 -8.70
N ALA A 123 11.08 11.45 -9.54
CA ALA A 123 10.99 10.01 -9.28
C ALA A 123 11.84 9.55 -8.11
N VAL A 124 13.07 10.02 -8.00
CA VAL A 124 13.94 9.72 -6.87
C VAL A 124 13.29 10.20 -5.56
N HIS A 125 12.64 11.36 -5.56
CA HIS A 125 11.92 11.89 -4.40
C HIS A 125 10.57 11.21 -4.12
N SER A 126 10.10 10.35 -5.04
CA SER A 126 8.83 9.62 -4.95
C SER A 126 9.03 8.10 -4.90
N ALA A 127 10.28 7.63 -4.71
CA ALA A 127 10.66 6.24 -4.94
C ALA A 127 9.82 5.23 -4.16
N GLU A 128 9.40 5.57 -2.94
CA GLU A 128 8.56 4.72 -2.12
C GLU A 128 7.12 4.59 -2.63
N VAL A 129 6.48 5.71 -2.98
CA VAL A 129 5.12 5.72 -3.53
C VAL A 129 5.12 4.98 -4.87
N LEU A 130 6.15 5.20 -5.68
CA LEU A 130 6.34 4.52 -6.96
C LEU A 130 6.56 3.01 -6.78
N GLU A 131 7.42 2.58 -5.85
CA GLU A 131 7.61 1.14 -5.60
C GLU A 131 6.29 0.46 -5.22
N TRP A 132 5.47 1.12 -4.39
CA TRP A 132 4.16 0.59 -4.03
C TRP A 132 3.18 0.58 -5.21
N LEU A 133 3.08 1.66 -5.98
CA LEU A 133 2.17 1.78 -7.13
C LEU A 133 2.52 0.79 -8.25
N LEU A 134 3.81 0.65 -8.56
CA LEU A 134 4.30 -0.29 -9.57
C LEU A 134 4.08 -1.75 -9.16
N GLY A 135 3.74 -2.02 -7.89
CA GLY A 135 3.35 -3.34 -7.41
C GLY A 135 1.87 -3.72 -7.61
N ILE A 136 1.00 -2.81 -8.05
CA ILE A 136 -0.46 -3.04 -8.13
C ILE A 136 -0.85 -3.81 -9.39
N ASP A 137 -1.53 -4.95 -9.26
CA ASP A 137 -1.80 -5.80 -10.43
C ASP A 137 -2.88 -5.30 -11.39
N SER A 138 -3.86 -4.53 -10.91
CA SER A 138 -4.98 -4.07 -11.74
C SER A 138 -5.55 -2.73 -11.25
N PRO A 139 -5.69 -1.70 -12.13
CA PRO A 139 -5.02 -1.64 -13.43
C PRO A 139 -3.50 -1.61 -13.26
N PRO A 140 -2.72 -2.22 -14.17
CA PRO A 140 -1.27 -2.19 -14.08
C PRO A 140 -0.76 -0.78 -14.35
N ILE A 141 0.07 -0.28 -13.44
CA ILE A 141 0.71 1.03 -13.55
C ILE A 141 2.14 0.83 -14.02
N TYR A 142 2.53 1.55 -15.06
CA TYR A 142 3.89 1.61 -15.60
C TYR A 142 4.47 3.00 -15.36
N LEU A 143 5.78 3.09 -15.21
CA LEU A 143 6.52 4.33 -15.10
C LEU A 143 7.45 4.46 -16.31
N VAL A 144 7.35 5.56 -17.02
CA VAL A 144 8.36 6.05 -17.97
C VAL A 144 9.19 7.09 -17.24
N LEU A 145 10.43 6.71 -16.95
CA LEU A 145 11.39 7.55 -16.25
C LEU A 145 12.22 8.31 -17.27
N ARG A 146 11.96 9.62 -17.39
CA ARG A 146 12.70 10.51 -18.26
C ARG A 146 13.80 11.22 -17.50
N GLY A 147 14.97 11.36 -18.10
CA GLY A 147 16.04 12.12 -17.48
C GLY A 147 17.06 12.66 -18.46
N ASP A 148 17.53 13.87 -18.17
CA ASP A 148 18.52 14.60 -18.95
C ASP A 148 19.79 14.88 -18.13
N VAL A 149 20.80 15.48 -18.76
CA VAL A 149 22.08 15.83 -18.11
C VAL A 149 21.90 16.86 -17.00
N SER A 150 20.80 17.61 -17.01
CA SER A 150 20.51 18.66 -16.02
C SER A 150 19.84 18.14 -14.76
N ASP A 151 19.35 16.89 -14.75
CA ASP A 151 18.81 16.26 -13.56
C ASP A 151 19.87 16.16 -12.43
N VAL A 152 19.40 16.27 -11.19
CA VAL A 152 20.22 16.26 -9.98
C VAL A 152 19.64 15.22 -9.03
N VAL A 153 20.46 14.21 -8.73
CA VAL A 153 20.11 13.11 -7.83
C VAL A 153 21.10 13.11 -6.67
N ASP A 154 20.66 13.61 -5.52
CA ASP A 154 21.48 13.81 -4.32
C ASP A 154 21.94 12.49 -3.69
N SER A 155 21.14 11.42 -3.83
CA SER A 155 21.42 10.11 -3.25
C SER A 155 21.19 8.99 -4.27
N ASP A 156 22.13 8.04 -4.28
CA ASP A 156 22.01 6.82 -5.08
C ASP A 156 20.93 5.87 -4.57
N SER A 157 20.58 5.90 -3.28
CA SER A 157 19.68 4.90 -2.67
C SER A 157 18.29 4.87 -3.35
N PRO A 158 17.56 5.98 -3.51
CA PRO A 158 16.25 5.95 -4.16
C PRO A 158 16.34 5.57 -5.64
N LEU A 159 17.42 5.96 -6.33
CA LEU A 159 17.67 5.59 -7.72
C LEU A 159 17.96 4.08 -7.85
N ARG A 160 18.76 3.50 -6.96
CA ARG A 160 19.01 2.05 -6.89
C ARG A 160 17.71 1.27 -6.64
N ARG A 161 16.87 1.77 -5.72
CA ARG A 161 15.56 1.18 -5.44
C ARG A 161 14.68 1.12 -6.68
N LEU A 162 14.60 2.20 -7.46
CA LEU A 162 13.87 2.23 -8.73
C LEU A 162 14.52 1.33 -9.80
N ALA A 163 15.84 1.40 -9.94
CA ALA A 163 16.60 0.56 -10.89
C ALA A 163 16.35 -0.93 -10.66
N ARG A 164 16.28 -1.35 -9.39
CA ARG A 164 15.98 -2.73 -9.01
C ARG A 164 14.63 -3.21 -9.54
N ILE A 165 13.59 -2.38 -9.42
CA ILE A 165 12.25 -2.69 -9.95
C ILE A 165 12.31 -2.89 -11.47
N GLY A 166 13.01 -2.02 -12.19
CA GLY A 166 13.08 -2.09 -13.65
C GLY A 166 13.96 -3.20 -14.21
N ILE A 167 15.02 -3.60 -13.49
CA ILE A 167 16.10 -4.42 -14.06
C ILE A 167 16.18 -5.81 -13.44
N GLU A 168 16.05 -5.92 -12.12
CA GLU A 168 16.21 -7.20 -11.42
C GLU A 168 14.97 -8.08 -11.44
N GLU A 169 13.85 -7.55 -11.93
CA GLU A 169 12.65 -8.34 -12.12
C GLU A 169 12.89 -9.40 -13.20
N LYS A 170 13.18 -10.62 -12.74
CA LYS A 170 13.47 -11.80 -13.57
C LYS A 170 12.34 -12.11 -14.56
N ASN A 171 11.11 -11.72 -14.20
CA ASN A 171 9.98 -11.83 -15.09
C ASN A 171 9.84 -10.55 -15.93
N VAL A 172 10.33 -10.60 -17.18
CA VAL A 172 10.22 -9.49 -18.13
C VAL A 172 8.77 -9.00 -18.29
N LYS A 173 7.78 -9.89 -18.15
CA LYS A 173 6.35 -9.52 -18.24
C LYS A 173 5.85 -8.70 -17.04
N LYS A 174 6.58 -8.68 -15.93
CA LYS A 174 6.24 -7.86 -14.76
C LYS A 174 6.99 -6.53 -14.71
N ARG A 175 8.01 -6.33 -15.55
CA ARG A 175 8.76 -5.06 -15.59
C ARG A 175 7.82 -3.90 -15.89
N ARG A 176 7.64 -3.03 -14.88
CA ARG A 176 6.76 -1.86 -14.98
C ARG A 176 7.49 -0.54 -15.14
N LEU A 177 8.82 -0.55 -15.21
CA LEU A 177 9.65 0.64 -15.36
C LEU A 177 10.37 0.66 -16.71
N LEU A 178 10.21 1.77 -17.43
CA LEU A 178 10.83 2.06 -18.72
C LEU A 178 11.79 3.25 -18.55
N PHE A 179 13.02 3.11 -19.02
CA PHE A 179 14.05 4.16 -18.93
C PHE A 179 14.17 4.92 -20.24
N ASP A 180 13.93 6.23 -20.18
CA ASP A 180 14.20 7.20 -21.24
C ASP A 180 15.19 8.25 -20.71
N LEU A 181 16.42 7.78 -20.45
CA LEU A 181 17.44 8.51 -19.71
C LEU A 181 18.62 8.85 -20.61
N ASP A 182 19.30 9.97 -20.38
CA ASP A 182 20.60 10.27 -20.98
C ASP A 182 21.66 9.18 -20.70
N GLU A 183 22.70 9.09 -21.54
CA GLU A 183 23.76 8.08 -21.45
C GLU A 183 24.49 8.10 -20.10
N SER A 184 24.69 9.28 -19.50
CA SER A 184 25.29 9.45 -18.18
C SER A 184 24.52 8.66 -17.09
N TRP A 185 23.20 8.82 -17.05
CA TRP A 185 22.30 8.12 -16.14
C TRP A 185 22.17 6.64 -16.47
N ARG A 186 22.09 6.28 -17.75
CA ARG A 186 22.09 4.87 -18.18
C ARG A 186 23.34 4.15 -17.68
N ASN A 187 24.51 4.77 -17.77
CA ASN A 187 25.76 4.20 -17.26
C ASN A 187 25.80 4.11 -15.73
N ARG A 188 25.24 5.08 -15.01
CA ARG A 188 25.10 5.01 -13.54
C ARG A 188 24.22 3.83 -13.13
N ILE A 189 23.07 3.63 -13.79
CA ILE A 189 22.17 2.51 -13.52
C ILE A 189 22.81 1.15 -13.89
N ARG A 190 23.50 1.05 -15.04
CA ARG A 190 24.23 -0.17 -15.42
C ARG A 190 25.28 -0.57 -14.40
N ARG A 191 25.98 0.40 -13.79
CA ARG A 191 26.96 0.16 -12.72
C ARG A 191 26.33 -0.48 -11.49
N PHE A 192 25.14 -0.03 -11.07
CA PHE A 192 24.43 -0.68 -9.94
C PHE A 192 24.19 -2.16 -10.23
N VAL A 193 23.72 -2.48 -11.43
CA VAL A 193 23.42 -3.87 -11.84
C VAL A 193 24.68 -4.72 -11.95
N ALA A 194 25.79 -4.15 -12.43
CA ALA A 194 27.06 -4.86 -12.52
C ALA A 194 27.60 -5.19 -11.12
N LEU A 195 27.52 -4.23 -10.18
CA LEU A 195 27.93 -4.42 -8.78
C LEU A 195 27.10 -5.50 -8.09
N SER A 196 25.77 -5.51 -8.29
CA SER A 196 24.88 -6.56 -7.76
C SER A 196 25.10 -7.95 -8.36
N LYS A 197 25.88 -8.07 -9.45
CA LYS A 197 26.25 -9.36 -10.08
C LYS A 197 27.67 -9.81 -9.76
N SER A 198 28.59 -8.89 -9.47
CA SER A 198 30.00 -9.19 -9.17
C SER A 198 30.30 -9.31 -7.69
N GLY A 199 29.47 -8.74 -6.81
CA GLY A 199 29.60 -8.84 -5.36
C GLY A 199 28.86 -10.06 -4.82
N GLY A 200 29.61 -11.12 -4.50
CA GLY A 200 29.21 -12.07 -3.45
C GLY A 200 29.51 -11.46 -2.08
N ASP A 201 28.94 -10.29 -1.79
CA ASP A 201 29.08 -9.64 -0.48
C ASP A 201 28.02 -10.23 0.46
N ASP A 202 28.45 -10.74 1.61
CA ASP A 202 27.61 -11.32 2.67
C ASP A 202 26.45 -10.39 3.10
N ASN A 203 26.58 -9.07 2.87
CA ASN A 203 25.55 -8.08 3.16
C ASN A 203 24.34 -8.16 2.21
N ASP A 204 24.52 -8.54 0.93
CA ASP A 204 23.42 -8.67 -0.04
C ASP A 204 22.66 -10.00 0.10
N GLU A 205 23.32 -11.06 0.57
CA GLU A 205 22.69 -12.32 0.98
C GLU A 205 21.84 -12.11 2.25
N GLU A 206 22.33 -11.34 3.23
CA GLU A 206 21.57 -10.98 4.43
C GLU A 206 20.38 -10.05 4.10
N PHE A 207 20.55 -9.09 3.17
CA PHE A 207 19.46 -8.24 2.68
C PHE A 207 18.41 -9.00 1.86
N ARG A 208 18.83 -9.99 1.03
CA ARG A 208 17.92 -10.93 0.35
C ARG A 208 17.18 -11.81 1.35
N ARG A 209 17.84 -12.30 2.41
CA ARG A 209 17.19 -13.08 3.49
C ARG A 209 16.22 -12.23 4.31
N GLN A 210 16.52 -10.96 4.54
CA GLN A 210 15.63 -10.02 5.25
C GLN A 210 14.41 -9.61 4.41
N GLN A 211 14.54 -9.40 3.09
CA GLN A 211 13.39 -9.10 2.22
C GLN A 211 12.57 -10.33 1.82
N SER A 212 13.21 -11.50 1.69
CA SER A 212 12.55 -12.80 1.49
C SER A 212 11.60 -13.16 2.63
N ASN A 213 11.82 -12.62 3.84
CA ASN A 213 11.00 -12.89 5.02
C ASN A 213 10.11 -11.70 5.47
N LYS A 214 10.15 -10.54 4.80
CA LYS A 214 9.44 -9.32 5.26
C LYS A 214 8.70 -8.52 4.18
N GLY A 215 8.76 -8.88 2.90
CA GLY A 215 7.79 -8.35 1.93
C GLY A 215 6.39 -8.89 2.25
N PHE A 216 5.32 -8.16 1.93
CA PHE A 216 3.98 -8.74 1.84
C PHE A 216 4.11 -9.81 0.73
N PRO A 217 4.23 -11.11 1.07
CA PRO A 217 4.55 -12.06 0.03
C PRO A 217 3.36 -12.07 -0.91
N SER A 218 3.60 -12.03 -2.21
CA SER A 218 2.57 -12.15 -3.25
C SER A 218 1.78 -13.48 -3.16
N SER A 219 2.09 -14.32 -2.18
CA SER A 219 1.35 -15.50 -1.70
C SER A 219 0.49 -15.21 -0.47
N SER A 220 0.14 -13.95 -0.22
CA SER A 220 -0.61 -13.55 0.97
C SER A 220 -1.94 -14.28 1.01
N HIS A 221 -2.13 -15.06 2.08
CA HIS A 221 -3.41 -15.58 2.56
C HIS A 221 -4.50 -14.49 2.73
N TRP A 222 -4.21 -13.23 2.45
CA TRP A 222 -5.15 -12.13 2.56
C TRP A 222 -6.03 -12.04 1.31
N LEU A 223 -7.34 -12.26 1.49
CA LEU A 223 -8.36 -12.15 0.45
C LEU A 223 -9.12 -10.82 0.61
N SER A 224 -9.22 -10.05 -0.46
CA SER A 224 -10.03 -8.83 -0.47
C SER A 224 -11.50 -9.17 -0.75
N LEU A 225 -12.38 -8.87 0.21
CA LEU A 225 -13.82 -8.95 0.08
C LEU A 225 -14.40 -7.54 -0.05
N GLN A 226 -15.13 -7.26 -1.12
CA GLN A 226 -15.81 -5.98 -1.34
C GLN A 226 -17.32 -6.15 -1.25
N PHE A 227 -17.98 -5.24 -0.55
CA PHE A 227 -19.42 -5.24 -0.37
C PHE A 227 -20.08 -4.17 -1.26
N PRO A 228 -21.26 -4.43 -1.81
CA PRO A 228 -22.04 -3.41 -2.50
C PRO A 228 -22.28 -2.21 -1.57
N SER A 229 -22.03 -1.00 -2.06
CA SER A 229 -22.32 0.21 -1.28
C SER A 229 -23.83 0.41 -1.18
N SER A 230 -24.36 0.46 0.04
CA SER A 230 -25.77 0.82 0.28
C SER A 230 -26.03 2.33 0.21
N ASN A 231 -25.03 3.14 -0.14
CA ASN A 231 -25.13 4.59 -0.08
C ASN A 231 -25.70 5.17 -1.40
N PRO A 232 -26.93 5.71 -1.43
CA PRO A 232 -27.56 6.21 -2.66
C PRO A 232 -26.85 7.42 -3.29
N ALA A 233 -25.97 8.11 -2.56
CA ALA A 233 -25.09 9.14 -3.11
C ALA A 233 -24.02 8.58 -4.06
N ALA A 234 -23.64 7.30 -3.93
CA ALA A 234 -22.75 6.62 -4.86
C ALA A 234 -23.43 6.31 -6.21
N GLY A 235 -24.77 6.25 -6.26
CA GLY A 235 -25.54 6.04 -7.49
C GLY A 235 -26.18 7.30 -8.09
N ARG A 236 -26.16 8.44 -7.39
CA ARG A 236 -26.83 9.68 -7.83
C ARG A 236 -25.93 10.91 -7.93
N SER A 237 -24.71 10.88 -7.39
CA SER A 237 -23.76 11.97 -7.64
C SER A 237 -22.97 11.67 -8.91
N SER A 238 -22.90 12.62 -9.83
CA SER A 238 -21.99 12.66 -10.97
C SER A 238 -20.52 12.79 -10.56
N SER A 239 -20.15 12.18 -9.44
CA SER A 239 -18.85 12.31 -8.80
C SER A 239 -18.28 10.91 -8.53
N PRO A 240 -17.18 10.52 -9.20
CA PRO A 240 -16.55 9.20 -9.04
C PRO A 240 -15.88 9.01 -7.65
N PHE A 241 -16.08 9.92 -6.69
CA PHE A 241 -15.30 10.03 -5.46
C PHE A 241 -15.71 9.09 -4.31
N LEU A 242 -16.64 8.15 -4.54
CA LEU A 242 -17.26 7.36 -3.47
C LEU A 242 -17.06 5.85 -3.57
N SER A 243 -16.29 5.34 -4.55
CA SER A 243 -15.97 3.92 -4.59
C SER A 243 -15.02 3.55 -3.45
N SER A 244 -15.38 2.48 -2.73
CA SER A 244 -14.64 1.92 -1.60
C SER A 244 -13.85 0.73 -2.08
N THR A 245 -12.57 0.65 -1.74
CA THR A 245 -11.75 -0.48 -2.20
C THR A 245 -10.54 -0.72 -1.31
N ALA A 246 -10.15 -1.99 -1.21
CA ALA A 246 -8.83 -2.38 -0.74
C ALA A 246 -7.96 -2.64 -1.96
N VAL A 247 -6.87 -1.88 -2.11
CA VAL A 247 -5.91 -2.02 -3.20
C VAL A 247 -4.67 -2.74 -2.67
N LEU A 248 -4.41 -3.93 -3.22
CA LEU A 248 -3.28 -4.77 -2.85
C LEU A 248 -2.04 -4.40 -3.66
N SER A 249 -0.89 -4.38 -2.98
CA SER A 249 0.45 -4.31 -3.55
C SER A 249 1.40 -5.13 -2.68
N PRO A 250 2.49 -5.71 -3.22
CA PRO A 250 3.50 -6.45 -2.43
C PRO A 250 4.14 -5.66 -1.27
N LYS A 251 3.96 -4.34 -1.23
CA LYS A 251 4.49 -3.48 -0.16
C LYS A 251 3.43 -3.06 0.87
N GLY A 252 2.19 -3.54 0.75
CA GLY A 252 1.09 -3.27 1.67
C GLY A 252 -0.25 -3.05 0.98
N VAL A 253 -1.30 -2.91 1.79
CA VAL A 253 -2.69 -2.78 1.34
C VAL A 253 -3.23 -1.39 1.66
N ALA A 254 -3.75 -0.69 0.65
CA ALA A 254 -4.39 0.60 0.84
C ALA A 254 -5.91 0.47 0.93
N PHE A 255 -6.52 1.05 1.96
CA PHE A 255 -7.96 1.11 2.14
C PHE A 255 -8.49 2.50 1.77
N LEU A 256 -9.15 2.58 0.62
CA LEU A 256 -9.59 3.81 -0.02
C LEU A 256 -11.11 3.95 0.05
N GLY A 257 -11.61 5.18 0.21
CA GLY A 257 -13.04 5.48 0.06
C GLY A 257 -13.90 5.22 1.31
N TRP A 258 -15.09 4.66 1.19
CA TRP A 258 -15.95 4.33 2.34
C TRP A 258 -15.59 2.97 2.96
N PRO A 259 -16.02 2.66 4.20
CA PRO A 259 -15.73 1.37 4.83
C PRO A 259 -16.61 0.23 4.28
N ASN A 260 -16.40 -0.15 3.00
CA ASN A 260 -17.14 -1.25 2.35
C ASN A 260 -16.25 -2.41 1.87
N ALA A 261 -15.01 -2.48 2.34
CA ALA A 261 -14.07 -3.55 1.99
C ALA A 261 -13.45 -4.15 3.26
N LEU A 262 -13.24 -5.47 3.23
CA LEU A 262 -12.54 -6.23 4.26
C LEU A 262 -11.40 -7.01 3.62
N LEU A 263 -10.30 -7.13 4.33
CA LEU A 263 -9.19 -8.01 4.01
C LEU A 263 -9.25 -9.19 4.98
N LEU A 264 -9.61 -10.37 4.48
CA LEU A 264 -9.80 -11.60 5.24
C LEU A 264 -8.53 -12.43 5.23
N TYR A 265 -8.13 -12.97 6.38
CA TYR A 265 -7.07 -13.97 6.41
C TYR A 265 -7.64 -15.36 6.07
N ASP A 266 -7.14 -15.97 5.01
CA ASP A 266 -7.45 -17.32 4.55
C ASP A 266 -6.53 -18.32 5.25
N PHE A 267 -7.08 -19.06 6.20
CA PHE A 267 -6.35 -20.10 6.91
C PHE A 267 -6.00 -21.29 6.01
N GLY A 268 -6.64 -21.43 4.84
CA GLY A 268 -6.45 -22.55 3.92
C GLY A 268 -6.97 -23.88 4.48
N LYS A 269 -7.28 -24.83 3.59
CA LYS A 269 -7.80 -26.17 3.99
C LYS A 269 -6.80 -27.00 4.79
N PHE A 270 -5.50 -26.77 4.61
CA PHE A 270 -4.43 -27.53 5.27
C PHE A 270 -4.33 -27.30 6.80
N ASP A 271 -4.77 -26.13 7.28
CA ASP A 271 -4.76 -25.84 8.72
C ASP A 271 -5.94 -26.51 9.45
N GLU A 272 -7.06 -26.73 8.77
CA GLU A 272 -8.26 -27.36 9.35
C GLU A 272 -8.05 -28.85 9.65
N GLU A 273 -7.48 -29.62 8.71
CA GLU A 273 -7.25 -31.07 8.86
C GLU A 273 -6.21 -31.41 9.95
N LYS A 274 -5.23 -30.52 10.17
CA LYS A 274 -4.26 -30.65 11.27
C LYS A 274 -4.83 -30.20 12.61
N GLU A 275 -5.92 -29.44 12.63
CA GLU A 275 -6.56 -28.96 13.87
C GLU A 275 -7.50 -29.99 14.47
N GLU A 276 -8.16 -30.82 13.65
CA GLU A 276 -9.02 -31.91 14.14
C GLU A 276 -8.23 -32.99 14.90
N ASN A 277 -6.93 -33.14 14.62
CA ASN A 277 -6.06 -34.14 15.24
C ASN A 277 -5.20 -33.61 16.41
N ALA A 278 -5.30 -32.31 16.74
CA ALA A 278 -4.50 -31.68 17.80
C ALA A 278 -5.33 -31.49 19.09
N SER A 279 -4.68 -31.60 20.26
CA SER A 279 -5.32 -31.40 21.57
C SER A 279 -6.08 -30.06 21.63
N PRO A 280 -7.17 -29.94 22.42
CA PRO A 280 -8.12 -28.80 22.41
C PRO A 280 -7.58 -27.52 23.09
N LYS A 281 -6.29 -27.23 22.93
CA LYS A 281 -5.68 -25.99 23.41
C LYS A 281 -5.70 -24.97 22.29
N PHE A 282 -6.46 -23.90 22.49
CA PHE A 282 -6.48 -22.74 21.60
C PHE A 282 -5.04 -22.29 21.29
N LYS A 283 -4.69 -22.22 19.99
CA LYS A 283 -3.39 -21.71 19.56
C LYS A 283 -3.43 -20.19 19.51
N LYS A 284 -2.45 -19.55 20.13
CA LYS A 284 -2.35 -18.09 20.14
C LYS A 284 -2.26 -17.56 18.71
N GLN A 285 -3.01 -16.51 18.41
CA GLN A 285 -2.99 -15.83 17.12
C GLN A 285 -2.35 -14.46 17.29
N LEU A 286 -1.39 -14.14 16.43
CA LEU A 286 -0.71 -12.86 16.41
C LEU A 286 -1.00 -12.16 15.09
N VAL A 287 -1.46 -10.91 15.16
CA VAL A 287 -1.54 -10.00 14.01
C VAL A 287 -0.67 -8.79 14.32
N GLU A 288 0.22 -8.42 13.42
CA GLU A 288 1.05 -7.23 13.55
C GLU A 288 1.15 -6.49 12.22
N GLY A 289 1.47 -5.20 12.29
CA GLY A 289 1.63 -4.40 11.10
C GLY A 289 1.90 -2.94 11.41
N ARG A 290 2.08 -2.17 10.34
CA ARG A 290 2.29 -0.72 10.38
C ARG A 290 1.18 -0.02 9.61
N LEU A 291 0.78 1.14 10.10
CA LEU A 291 -0.35 1.90 9.61
C LEU A 291 0.10 3.31 9.28
N MET A 292 -0.26 3.80 8.09
CA MET A 292 -0.09 5.19 7.69
C MET A 292 -1.43 5.76 7.25
N PHE A 293 -1.91 6.77 7.97
CA PHE A 293 -3.12 7.51 7.63
C PHE A 293 -2.83 8.62 6.62
N VAL A 294 -3.75 8.76 5.66
CA VAL A 294 -3.71 9.77 4.61
C VAL A 294 -5.03 10.52 4.63
N THR A 295 -4.98 11.78 5.09
CA THR A 295 -6.15 12.65 5.12
C THR A 295 -6.50 13.15 3.72
N LYS A 296 -7.79 13.15 3.38
CA LYS A 296 -8.25 13.73 2.11
C LYS A 296 -8.35 15.24 2.24
N ARG A 297 -7.65 15.98 1.37
CA ARG A 297 -7.89 17.42 1.21
C ARG A 297 -9.09 17.61 0.29
N GLN A 298 -10.21 18.08 0.83
CA GLN A 298 -11.31 18.54 -0.01
C GLN A 298 -11.03 19.97 -0.49
N THR A 299 -11.39 20.23 -1.73
CA THR A 299 -11.32 21.54 -2.38
C THR A 299 -12.09 22.60 -1.58
N LYS A 300 -11.52 23.81 -1.55
CA LYS A 300 -11.90 25.15 -1.02
C LYS A 300 -13.23 25.43 -0.27
N GLN A 301 -14.22 24.55 -0.15
CA GLN A 301 -15.53 24.87 0.44
C GLN A 301 -16.12 23.88 1.46
N LYS A 302 -15.52 22.71 1.75
CA LYS A 302 -15.98 21.86 2.86
C LYS A 302 -14.87 20.95 3.36
N THR A 303 -14.20 21.35 4.45
CA THR A 303 -13.35 20.43 5.19
C THR A 303 -14.27 19.44 5.91
N ILE A 304 -14.44 18.23 5.38
CA ILE A 304 -15.01 17.15 6.18
C ILE A 304 -13.95 16.83 7.24
N LEU A 305 -14.15 17.36 8.44
CA LEU A 305 -13.35 16.97 9.60
C LEU A 305 -13.57 15.48 9.82
N PRO A 306 -12.51 14.66 9.80
CA PRO A 306 -12.66 13.24 10.02
C PRO A 306 -13.34 12.96 11.35
N GLN A 307 -14.33 12.08 11.35
CA GLN A 307 -14.96 11.65 12.59
C GLN A 307 -14.00 10.85 13.47
N ARG A 308 -14.15 10.93 14.80
CA ARG A 308 -13.39 10.12 15.79
C ARG A 308 -13.49 8.61 15.59
N LYS A 309 -14.41 8.13 14.76
CA LYS A 309 -14.58 6.71 14.42
C LYS A 309 -13.83 6.31 13.13
N SER A 310 -13.12 7.26 12.51
CA SER A 310 -12.36 7.05 11.29
C SER A 310 -11.01 6.42 11.61
N GLY A 311 -10.73 5.27 11.00
CA GLY A 311 -9.53 4.51 11.33
C GLY A 311 -9.53 3.10 10.77
N MET A 312 -8.56 2.31 11.23
CA MET A 312 -8.47 0.89 10.96
C MET A 312 -9.21 0.09 12.03
N VAL A 313 -9.87 -0.99 11.63
CA VAL A 313 -10.50 -1.95 12.53
C VAL A 313 -10.06 -3.37 12.16
N ILE A 314 -9.71 -4.16 13.17
CA ILE A 314 -9.44 -5.59 13.07
C ILE A 314 -10.58 -6.33 13.77
N TYR A 315 -11.21 -7.25 13.07
CA TYR A 315 -12.28 -8.10 13.56
C TYR A 315 -11.75 -9.48 13.89
N LEU A 316 -12.04 -9.98 15.09
CA LEU A 316 -11.88 -11.37 15.47
C LEU A 316 -13.27 -11.99 15.65
N PHE A 317 -13.61 -13.02 14.87
CA PHE A 317 -14.97 -13.56 14.84
C PHE A 317 -15.00 -15.08 14.62
N ASP A 318 -16.05 -15.75 15.13
CA ASP A 318 -16.17 -17.22 15.05
C ASP A 318 -16.95 -17.70 13.81
N GLN A 319 -17.75 -16.83 13.19
CA GLN A 319 -18.57 -17.17 12.03
C GLN A 319 -17.69 -17.49 10.81
N LYS A 320 -18.10 -18.44 9.96
CA LYS A 320 -17.38 -18.73 8.71
C LYS A 320 -17.35 -17.48 7.82
N PRO A 321 -16.22 -17.16 7.17
CA PRO A 321 -16.08 -15.95 6.35
C PRO A 321 -17.10 -15.85 5.19
N GLU A 322 -17.54 -17.00 4.65
CA GLU A 322 -18.53 -17.10 3.58
C GLU A 322 -19.90 -16.50 3.94
N PHE A 323 -20.22 -16.40 5.24
CA PHE A 323 -21.49 -15.84 5.70
C PHE A 323 -21.42 -14.32 5.99
N LEU A 324 -20.29 -13.67 5.71
CA LEU A 324 -20.18 -12.22 5.82
C LEU A 324 -20.95 -11.55 4.68
N ASN A 325 -21.99 -10.79 5.03
CA ASN A 325 -22.83 -10.05 4.08
C ASN A 325 -22.74 -8.52 4.25
N SER A 326 -21.90 -8.04 5.17
CA SER A 326 -21.72 -6.63 5.49
C SER A 326 -20.26 -6.33 5.85
N PRO A 327 -19.75 -5.12 5.56
CA PRO A 327 -18.42 -4.70 6.01
C PRO A 327 -18.32 -4.54 7.52
N ARG A 328 -19.45 -4.49 8.24
CA ARG A 328 -19.48 -4.56 9.70
C ARG A 328 -19.71 -6.01 10.10
N VAL A 329 -18.72 -6.61 10.74
CA VAL A 329 -18.82 -8.00 11.20
C VAL A 329 -19.58 -8.04 12.53
N PRO A 330 -20.79 -8.64 12.59
CA PRO A 330 -21.52 -8.79 13.84
C PRO A 330 -20.88 -9.86 14.73
N ASN A 331 -21.18 -9.84 16.03
CA ASN A 331 -20.71 -10.84 17.00
C ASN A 331 -19.18 -11.04 17.05
N SER A 332 -18.43 -9.98 16.75
CA SER A 332 -16.97 -9.96 16.73
C SER A 332 -16.37 -9.23 17.92
N ILE A 333 -15.10 -9.50 18.21
CA ILE A 333 -14.24 -8.57 18.95
C ILE A 333 -13.64 -7.59 17.95
N GLN A 334 -13.74 -6.30 18.24
CA GLN A 334 -13.28 -5.22 17.38
C GLN A 334 -12.09 -4.52 18.03
N ALA A 335 -10.94 -4.57 17.37
CA ALA A 335 -9.76 -3.82 17.72
C ALA A 335 -9.62 -2.62 16.77
N PHE A 336 -9.73 -1.41 17.30
CA PHE A 336 -9.75 -0.18 16.52
C PHE A 336 -8.52 0.68 16.80
N ILE A 337 -7.93 1.23 15.74
CA ILE A 337 -6.91 2.27 15.76
C ILE A 337 -7.45 3.45 14.97
N GLY A 338 -7.76 4.53 15.68
CA GLY A 338 -8.24 5.78 15.13
C GLY A 338 -7.11 6.63 14.57
N TYR A 339 -7.43 7.42 13.56
CA TYR A 339 -6.50 8.42 13.02
C TYR A 339 -6.07 9.45 14.06
N ASP A 340 -6.91 9.66 15.09
CA ASP A 340 -6.72 10.58 16.18
C ASP A 340 -5.86 9.99 17.31
N GLY A 341 -5.30 8.78 17.13
CA GLY A 341 -4.53 8.06 18.13
C GLY A 341 -5.37 7.29 19.14
N ARG A 342 -6.71 7.27 18.99
CA ARG A 342 -7.58 6.46 19.86
C ARG A 342 -7.37 4.97 19.57
N VAL A 343 -7.19 4.18 20.61
CA VAL A 343 -7.09 2.72 20.51
C VAL A 343 -8.21 2.11 21.33
N SER A 344 -8.92 1.10 20.80
CA SER A 344 -9.96 0.43 21.57
C SER A 344 -10.16 -1.03 21.22
N LEU A 345 -10.44 -1.85 22.24
CA LEU A 345 -10.94 -3.21 22.13
C LEU A 345 -12.39 -3.25 22.62
N GLU A 346 -13.31 -3.69 21.78
CA GLU A 346 -14.73 -3.83 22.12
C GLU A 346 -15.25 -5.22 21.81
N ASN A 347 -15.98 -5.84 22.75
CA ASN A 347 -16.72 -7.07 22.48
C ASN A 347 -18.14 -6.74 21.98
N LYS A 348 -18.43 -6.99 20.69
CA LYS A 348 -19.79 -6.82 20.12
C LYS A 348 -20.60 -8.11 20.12
N ASN A 349 -20.14 -9.16 20.79
CA ASN A 349 -20.87 -10.43 20.93
C ASN A 349 -21.90 -10.34 22.06
N LEU A 350 -22.93 -9.51 21.84
CA LEU A 350 -23.95 -9.18 22.85
C LEU A 350 -25.16 -10.14 22.81
N ASN A 351 -25.31 -10.93 21.74
CA ASN A 351 -26.55 -11.67 21.47
C ASN A 351 -26.56 -13.13 21.94
N LYS A 352 -25.47 -13.63 22.55
CA LYS A 352 -25.47 -14.96 23.15
C LYS A 352 -26.07 -14.90 24.56
N ILE A 353 -27.35 -15.24 24.65
CA ILE A 353 -28.11 -15.45 25.88
C ILE A 353 -27.24 -16.25 26.87
N GLY A 354 -26.93 -15.67 28.03
CA GLY A 354 -26.13 -16.30 29.08
C GLY A 354 -24.67 -15.85 29.19
N LEU A 355 -24.17 -14.98 28.29
CA LEU A 355 -22.91 -14.29 28.50
C LEU A 355 -23.08 -13.16 29.51
N SER A 356 -22.48 -13.32 30.70
CA SER A 356 -22.57 -12.32 31.76
C SER A 356 -22.15 -10.93 31.27
N GLU A 357 -22.84 -9.88 31.73
CA GLU A 357 -22.49 -8.47 31.48
C GLU A 357 -21.00 -8.16 31.71
N PHE A 358 -20.34 -8.98 32.54
CA PHE A 358 -18.91 -8.97 32.79
C PHE A 358 -18.03 -9.08 31.53
N TYR A 359 -18.49 -9.70 30.44
CA TYR A 359 -17.73 -9.82 29.19
C TYR A 359 -18.16 -8.84 28.09
N ALA A 360 -19.19 -8.02 28.34
CA ALA A 360 -19.59 -6.89 27.50
C ALA A 360 -18.67 -5.67 27.72
N LYS A 361 -17.38 -5.91 27.90
CA LYS A 361 -16.38 -4.89 28.23
C LYS A 361 -15.85 -4.19 26.97
N SER A 362 -15.47 -2.93 27.15
CA SER A 362 -14.62 -2.20 26.24
C SER A 362 -13.38 -1.72 27.00
N SER A 363 -12.23 -1.70 26.32
CA SER A 363 -10.99 -1.12 26.83
C SER A 363 -10.51 -0.08 25.82
N THR A 364 -10.18 1.11 26.29
CA THR A 364 -9.80 2.24 25.43
C THR A 364 -8.53 2.89 25.95
N ALA A 365 -7.67 3.32 25.04
CA ALA A 365 -6.51 4.14 25.34
C ALA A 365 -6.33 5.22 24.27
N GLN A 366 -5.42 6.15 24.54
CA GLN A 366 -5.14 7.29 23.67
C GLN A 366 -3.63 7.45 23.50
N LEU A 367 -3.17 7.48 22.25
CA LEU A 367 -1.83 7.90 21.86
C LEU A 367 -1.85 9.34 21.35
N PRO A 368 -0.68 10.00 21.24
CA PRO A 368 -0.59 11.23 20.48
C PRO A 368 -1.08 11.06 19.05
N LEU A 369 -1.60 12.15 18.50
CA LEU A 369 -1.92 12.24 17.08
C LEU A 369 -0.63 12.07 16.26
N SER A 370 -0.62 11.06 15.40
CA SER A 370 0.45 10.73 14.47
C SER A 370 -0.17 10.27 13.16
N ASN A 371 0.52 10.51 12.04
CA ASN A 371 0.09 9.92 10.77
C ASN A 371 0.41 8.42 10.74
N CYS A 372 1.34 7.95 11.57
CA CYS A 372 1.85 6.59 11.51
C CYS A 372 1.91 5.90 12.87
N TYR A 373 1.51 4.64 12.87
CA TYR A 373 1.42 3.78 14.04
C TYR A 373 1.88 2.38 13.71
N GLY A 374 2.58 1.73 14.64
CA GLY A 374 2.77 0.28 14.62
C GLY A 374 1.83 -0.37 15.62
N PHE A 375 1.44 -1.62 15.36
CA PHE A 375 0.55 -2.35 16.25
C PHE A 375 0.87 -3.84 16.32
N LYS A 376 0.46 -4.43 17.45
CA LYS A 376 0.53 -5.86 17.73
C LYS A 376 -0.75 -6.30 18.46
N LEU A 377 -1.51 -7.20 17.86
CA LEU A 377 -2.73 -7.79 18.41
C LEU A 377 -2.50 -9.27 18.68
N LEU A 378 -2.63 -9.68 19.94
CA LEU A 378 -2.45 -11.05 20.39
C LEU A 378 -3.77 -11.60 20.93
N ASP A 379 -4.31 -12.61 20.26
CA ASP A 379 -5.44 -13.39 20.76
C ASP A 379 -4.93 -14.65 21.47
N LYS A 380 -5.15 -14.72 22.78
CA LYS A 380 -4.85 -15.87 23.64
C LYS A 380 -6.04 -16.82 23.79
N GLY A 381 -7.14 -16.57 23.07
CA GLY A 381 -8.38 -17.32 23.13
C GLY A 381 -9.29 -16.84 24.25
N TRP A 382 -8.76 -16.73 25.47
CA TRP A 382 -9.48 -16.21 26.65
C TRP A 382 -9.23 -14.71 26.90
N ARG A 383 -8.21 -14.12 26.27
CA ARG A 383 -7.91 -12.70 26.37
C ARG A 383 -7.35 -12.20 25.04
N VAL A 384 -7.76 -10.99 24.66
CA VAL A 384 -7.20 -10.25 23.53
C VAL A 384 -6.38 -9.10 24.09
N GLU A 385 -5.14 -8.97 23.62
CA GLU A 385 -4.21 -7.93 24.03
C GLU A 385 -3.77 -7.16 22.80
N MET A 386 -3.69 -5.84 22.92
CA MET A 386 -3.29 -4.97 21.83
C MET A 386 -2.29 -3.93 22.33
N GLU A 387 -1.11 -3.94 21.74
CA GLU A 387 -0.09 -2.92 21.90
C GLU A 387 -0.09 -2.05 20.63
N VAL A 388 -0.08 -0.73 20.81
CA VAL A 388 0.02 0.23 19.70
C VAL A 388 1.04 1.28 20.07
N TRP A 389 1.84 1.71 19.11
CA TRP A 389 2.83 2.76 19.31
C TRP A 389 2.85 3.76 18.16
N THR A 390 3.23 4.99 18.45
CA THR A 390 3.54 5.96 17.39
C THR A 390 4.76 5.46 16.63
N GLU A 391 4.77 5.61 15.30
CA GLU A 391 5.89 5.25 14.43
C GLU A 391 6.22 6.38 13.46
N GLN A 392 7.46 6.44 12.97
CA GLN A 392 7.79 7.27 11.82
C GLN A 392 7.25 6.60 10.55
N CYS A 393 6.64 7.37 9.65
CA CYS A 393 6.01 6.81 8.46
C CYS A 393 6.98 6.07 7.54
N PHE A 394 8.25 6.49 7.56
CA PHE A 394 9.27 6.05 6.62
C PHE A 394 10.58 5.80 7.37
N LEU A 395 10.64 4.71 8.13
CA LEU A 395 11.92 4.11 8.49
C LEU A 395 12.36 3.29 7.28
N SER A 396 13.28 3.81 6.47
CA SER A 396 14.03 2.94 5.57
C SER A 396 14.82 1.96 6.43
N ASP A 397 14.72 0.65 6.18
CA ASP A 397 15.57 -0.34 6.84
C ASP A 397 17.08 -0.01 6.67
N GLU A 398 17.45 0.80 5.67
CA GLU A 398 18.80 1.34 5.43
C GLU A 398 19.29 2.32 6.51
N LEU A 399 18.40 2.98 7.25
CA LEU A 399 18.82 3.88 8.33
C LEU A 399 19.32 3.10 9.56
N ASN A 400 18.91 1.85 9.75
CA ASN A 400 19.34 1.07 10.91
C ASN A 400 20.84 0.71 10.90
N GLU A 401 21.52 0.78 9.75
CA GLU A 401 22.96 0.50 9.66
C GLU A 401 23.83 1.77 9.60
N THR A 402 23.34 2.86 9.01
CA THR A 402 24.12 4.10 8.86
C THR A 402 23.91 5.13 9.97
N THR A 403 22.77 5.15 10.68
CA THR A 403 22.59 6.05 11.84
C THR A 403 23.19 5.51 13.14
N LYS A 404 23.92 4.40 13.10
CA LYS A 404 24.87 4.09 14.19
C LYS A 404 26.05 5.07 14.25
N PHE A 405 26.30 5.85 13.19
CA PHE A 405 27.49 6.71 13.12
C PHE A 405 27.24 8.18 12.75
N LEU A 406 26.01 8.60 12.41
CA LEU A 406 25.68 10.03 12.25
C LEU A 406 24.94 10.55 13.48
N ASN A 407 25.75 10.99 14.45
CA ASN A 407 25.36 11.76 15.63
C ASN A 407 24.93 13.20 15.24
N ASN A 408 23.81 13.37 14.54
CA ASN A 408 23.14 14.68 14.57
C ASN A 408 22.28 14.76 15.83
N GLU A 409 22.56 15.73 16.70
CA GLU A 409 21.87 15.89 17.98
C GLU A 409 20.39 16.28 17.82
N ASP A 410 19.98 16.79 16.66
CA ASP A 410 18.59 17.18 16.39
C ASP A 410 17.66 16.00 16.05
N ASP A 411 18.17 14.87 15.57
CA ASP A 411 17.39 13.65 15.29
C ASP A 411 17.22 12.75 16.54
N LYS A 412 17.82 13.11 17.68
CA LYS A 412 17.86 12.30 18.91
C LYS A 412 16.60 12.37 19.80
N ARG A 413 15.45 12.85 19.32
CA ARG A 413 14.24 12.98 20.19
C ARG A 413 12.93 12.42 19.65
N TRP A 414 12.95 11.54 18.65
CA TRP A 414 11.74 10.77 18.39
C TRP A 414 11.59 9.64 19.43
N ILE A 415 10.73 9.85 20.43
CA ILE A 415 10.40 8.85 21.44
C ILE A 415 9.11 8.16 20.99
N SER A 416 9.22 6.88 20.62
CA SER A 416 8.05 6.03 20.37
C SER A 416 7.19 5.96 21.64
N GLN A 417 6.00 6.54 21.59
CA GLN A 417 5.03 6.41 22.67
C GLN A 417 4.17 5.18 22.43
N ARG A 418 3.94 4.41 23.49
CA ARG A 418 3.22 3.13 23.42
C ARG A 418 2.02 3.12 24.35
N THR A 419 1.01 2.38 23.97
CA THR A 419 -0.15 2.10 24.79
C THR A 419 -0.53 0.62 24.70
N PHE A 420 -1.23 0.15 25.73
CA PHE A 420 -1.65 -1.23 25.85
C PHE A 420 -3.10 -1.29 26.32
N VAL A 421 -3.92 -2.04 25.60
CA VAL A 421 -5.31 -2.33 25.97
C VAL A 421 -5.52 -3.84 25.97
N GLN A 422 -6.40 -4.31 26.86
CA GLN A 422 -6.70 -5.72 26.99
C GLN A 422 -8.19 -5.94 27.22
N LEU A 423 -8.68 -7.09 26.74
CA LEU A 423 -10.07 -7.48 26.84
C LEU A 423 -10.16 -8.98 27.15
N ASP A 424 -10.74 -9.30 28.30
CA ASP A 424 -11.04 -10.69 28.64
C ASP A 424 -12.25 -11.17 27.84
N THR A 425 -12.20 -12.43 27.41
CA THR A 425 -13.24 -13.07 26.62
C THR A 425 -13.64 -14.39 27.29
N PRO A 426 -14.84 -14.91 26.98
CA PRO A 426 -15.37 -16.10 27.65
C PRO A 426 -14.48 -17.30 27.39
N VAL A 427 -14.11 -18.03 28.45
CA VAL A 427 -13.34 -19.27 28.34
C VAL A 427 -14.29 -20.38 27.87
N ASN A 428 -14.02 -20.97 26.71
CA ASN A 428 -14.73 -22.15 26.23
C ASN A 428 -13.70 -23.24 25.95
N SER A 429 -13.91 -24.45 26.46
CA SER A 429 -13.03 -25.61 26.28
C SER A 429 -12.95 -26.08 24.82
N ASN A 430 -13.96 -25.76 24.00
CA ASN A 430 -14.03 -26.13 22.57
C ASN A 430 -13.72 -24.96 21.63
N LYS A 431 -12.99 -23.96 22.10
CA LYS A 431 -12.75 -22.73 21.31
C LYS A 431 -11.77 -23.01 20.17
N LYS A 432 -12.28 -22.97 18.94
CA LYS A 432 -11.47 -22.92 17.71
C LYS A 432 -10.83 -21.54 17.56
N ARG A 433 -9.82 -21.43 16.69
CA ARG A 433 -9.23 -20.14 16.30
C ARG A 433 -10.31 -19.22 15.73
N ARG A 434 -10.15 -17.92 15.95
CA ARG A 434 -11.04 -16.92 15.38
C ARG A 434 -10.58 -16.55 13.98
N ASN A 435 -11.55 -16.28 13.11
CA ASN A 435 -11.31 -15.66 11.83
C ASN A 435 -10.89 -14.21 12.02
N ILE A 436 -10.07 -13.72 11.08
CA ILE A 436 -9.48 -12.39 11.16
C ILE A 436 -9.83 -11.61 9.90
N ALA A 437 -10.38 -10.41 10.10
CA ALA A 437 -10.60 -9.46 9.03
C ALA A 437 -10.01 -8.10 9.41
N VAL A 438 -9.37 -7.42 8.46
CA VAL A 438 -8.95 -6.02 8.61
C VAL A 438 -9.81 -5.16 7.71
N GLY A 439 -10.29 -4.04 8.23
CA GLY A 439 -11.19 -3.17 7.52
C GLY A 439 -11.00 -1.72 7.90
N LYS A 440 -11.77 -0.88 7.23
CA LYS A 440 -11.89 0.53 7.53
C LYS A 440 -13.13 0.79 8.39
N SER A 441 -13.05 1.78 9.26
CA SER A 441 -14.19 2.34 9.99
C SER A 441 -14.28 3.85 9.73
N GLY A 442 -15.48 4.42 9.87
CA GLY A 442 -15.72 5.87 9.82
C GLY A 442 -16.46 6.38 8.58
N ASP A 443 -16.16 7.62 8.20
CA ASP A 443 -16.89 8.45 7.22
C ASP A 443 -16.21 8.56 5.84
N GLY A 444 -15.09 7.85 5.65
CA GLY A 444 -14.34 7.86 4.40
C GLY A 444 -13.48 9.11 4.16
N ALA A 445 -13.39 10.03 5.12
CA ALA A 445 -12.54 11.23 5.05
C ALA A 445 -11.03 10.93 5.13
N ILE A 446 -10.68 9.75 5.66
CA ILE A 446 -9.30 9.29 5.83
C ILE A 446 -9.12 7.98 5.12
N ASP A 447 -8.11 7.87 4.27
CA ASP A 447 -7.64 6.59 3.74
C ASP A 447 -6.42 6.14 4.54
N PHE A 448 -6.02 4.88 4.42
CA PHE A 448 -4.81 4.41 5.07
C PHE A 448 -4.10 3.32 4.28
N LEU A 449 -2.79 3.21 4.52
CA LEU A 449 -1.94 2.13 4.07
C LEU A 449 -1.59 1.23 5.26
N ALA A 450 -1.91 -0.05 5.16
CA ALA A 450 -1.43 -1.09 6.07
C ALA A 450 -0.22 -1.79 5.43
N ARG A 451 0.95 -1.65 6.05
CA ARG A 451 2.22 -2.27 5.63
C ARG A 451 2.60 -3.38 6.59
N ASP A 452 3.39 -4.32 6.08
CA ASP A 452 3.95 -5.42 6.86
C ASP A 452 2.89 -6.18 7.67
N LEU A 453 1.67 -6.28 7.11
CA LEU A 453 0.55 -6.95 7.80
C LEU A 453 0.82 -8.45 7.84
N TYR A 454 1.22 -8.89 9.02
CA TYR A 454 1.68 -10.24 9.26
C TYR A 454 0.76 -10.98 10.21
N TYR A 455 0.57 -12.26 9.96
CA TYR A 455 -0.17 -13.18 10.81
C TYR A 455 0.70 -14.38 11.17
N ASN A 456 0.68 -14.76 12.45
CA ASN A 456 1.36 -15.97 12.94
C ASN A 456 0.47 -16.76 13.90
N ASN A 457 0.50 -18.08 13.75
CA ASN A 457 -0.21 -19.07 14.58
C ASN A 457 0.73 -19.86 15.52
N SER A 458 2.01 -19.48 15.60
CA SER A 458 3.07 -20.23 16.31
C SER A 458 3.94 -19.33 17.22
N LEU A 459 3.35 -18.73 18.25
CA LEU A 459 4.16 -18.24 19.37
C LEU A 459 4.63 -19.45 20.21
N ARG A 460 5.72 -20.11 19.78
CA ARG A 460 6.51 -20.97 20.66
C ARG A 460 6.90 -20.12 21.88
N ARG A 461 6.71 -20.66 23.08
CA ARG A 461 7.28 -20.09 24.30
C ARG A 461 8.77 -19.85 24.04
N THR A 462 9.18 -18.60 23.91
CA THR A 462 10.57 -18.24 24.14
C THR A 462 10.80 -18.40 25.64
N ASN A 463 11.09 -19.64 26.04
CA ASN A 463 11.76 -19.85 27.31
C ASN A 463 13.10 -19.12 27.17
N PHE A 464 13.30 -18.09 27.99
CA PHE A 464 14.64 -17.66 28.34
C PHE A 464 15.37 -18.90 28.88
N VAL A 465 16.25 -19.48 28.07
CA VAL A 465 17.25 -20.43 28.56
C VAL A 465 18.55 -19.67 28.54
N GLY A 466 19.00 -19.35 29.75
CA GLY A 466 20.30 -18.77 29.99
C GLY A 466 21.41 -19.65 29.42
N LEU A 467 22.47 -18.97 29.00
CA LEU A 467 23.80 -19.49 28.75
C LEU A 467 24.13 -20.73 29.58
N GLN A 468 24.44 -21.84 28.90
CA GLN A 468 25.53 -22.71 29.32
C GLN A 468 26.18 -23.40 28.11
N LYS A 469 27.50 -23.50 28.22
CA LYS A 469 28.54 -23.73 27.21
C LYS A 469 28.75 -25.22 26.88
N ASN A 470 29.32 -25.44 25.69
CA ASN A 470 30.09 -26.59 25.19
C ASN A 470 29.26 -27.88 24.93
N PHE A 471 29.48 -28.71 23.90
CA PHE A 471 30.72 -29.18 23.25
C PHE A 471 30.47 -29.62 21.78
N PHE A 472 31.57 -29.73 21.01
CA PHE A 472 31.72 -30.32 19.66
C PHE A 472 30.90 -31.59 19.40
N ILE A 473 30.48 -31.79 18.13
CA ILE A 473 30.81 -32.98 17.32
C ILE A 473 30.67 -32.62 15.82
N GLN A 474 31.68 -33.06 15.10
CA GLN A 474 31.97 -33.01 13.68
C GLN A 474 31.26 -34.17 12.96
N SER A 475 30.65 -33.93 11.80
CA SER A 475 30.51 -34.98 10.77
C SER A 475 30.24 -34.39 9.39
N ASP A 476 31.12 -34.80 8.48
CA ASP A 476 31.09 -34.63 7.04
C ASP A 476 29.80 -35.13 6.39
N LEU A 477 29.42 -34.51 5.27
CA LEU A 477 28.79 -35.21 4.14
C LEU A 477 28.87 -34.34 2.86
N THR A 478 29.94 -34.56 2.09
CA THR A 478 30.01 -34.38 0.64
C THR A 478 28.96 -35.24 -0.08
N PHE A 479 28.36 -34.74 -1.18
CA PHE A 479 28.25 -35.38 -2.52
C PHE A 479 27.40 -34.44 -3.43
N LYS A 480 28.02 -33.72 -4.38
CA LYS A 480 28.31 -34.07 -5.80
C LYS A 480 27.10 -33.95 -6.75
N ILE A 481 27.10 -32.85 -7.49
CA ILE A 481 26.28 -32.56 -8.67
C ILE A 481 26.90 -33.30 -9.89
N ARG A 482 26.05 -33.82 -10.79
CA ARG A 482 26.44 -34.26 -12.14
C ARG A 482 25.64 -33.43 -13.16
N PHE A 483 26.38 -33.11 -14.23
CA PHE A 483 26.17 -32.15 -15.32
C PHE A 483 24.76 -32.00 -15.89
#